data_AF-A0A074RU18-F1
#
_entry.id   AF-A0A074RU18-F1
#
_cell.length_a   1.000
_cell.length_b   1.000
_cell.length_c   1.000
_cell.angle_alpha   90.00
_cell.angle_beta   90.00
_cell.angle_gamma   90.00
#
_symmetry.space_group_name_H-M   'P 1'
#
loop_
_entity.id
_entity.type
_entity.pdbx_description
1 polymer ?
#
loop_
_entity_poly.entity_id
_entity_poly.type
_entity_poly.pdbx_seq_one_letter_code
_entity_poly.pdbx_strand_id
1 'polypeptide(L)'
;MTYWGISESALGCINAKLFVLRKRVVLSFLSFLRRIFTNRCFTMLLLTWLSLIAASCQASMIQQRRQIPAPAPSPQLNKTGLAWGGGDADITQYESSKVSWYYTWGPNNWVQGINNLEYVPMFWGPKNADTFRTFVNESTVVSNGIKHVLGMNEPEQVGQSNLSATDAVQWWQTYMEPLRQYNVSLGSPAMSAATRSKQWLIDFAAACEPHGGCNYDFLALHWYGVNTTKFTTYLEDMHATFPDKPIWLTEFACHNFQDGGLQCTYADTVSFMNTTQAWLDQQDWVHRYAWFGAMKEPVINSVNALMDPSGVINDLGKQYIGEMAAPTNPIQPTPSVGTVKVNVGSFSSVPATAVSLFVGLLTGVALILA
;
A
#
# COMPACT_ATOMS: atom_id res chain seq x y z
N MET A 1 -35.74 -32.92 6.19
CA MET A 1 -34.99 -32.23 5.11
C MET A 1 -34.49 -30.92 5.71
N THR A 2 -33.26 -30.48 5.50
CA THR A 2 -32.34 -30.76 4.36
C THR A 2 -30.92 -31.18 4.83
N TYR A 3 -30.03 -31.55 3.90
CA TYR A 3 -28.59 -31.84 4.09
C TYR A 3 -27.78 -30.54 4.38
N TRP A 4 -26.46 -30.52 4.72
CA TRP A 4 -25.30 -31.40 4.48
C TRP A 4 -24.27 -31.34 5.65
N GLY A 5 -23.28 -32.25 5.71
CA GLY A 5 -22.07 -32.06 6.54
C GLY A 5 -21.16 -33.29 6.75
N ILE A 6 -19.93 -33.23 6.23
CA ILE A 6 -18.77 -34.13 6.52
C ILE A 6 -18.01 -33.57 7.76
N SER A 7 -17.07 -34.21 8.47
CA SER A 7 -16.32 -35.49 8.38
C SER A 7 -15.61 -35.79 9.72
N GLU A 8 -15.39 -37.05 10.11
CA GLU A 8 -14.42 -37.54 11.14
C GLU A 8 -14.50 -39.09 11.19
N SER A 9 -13.73 -39.91 11.92
CA SER A 9 -12.32 -39.93 12.39
C SER A 9 -12.04 -41.36 12.95
N ALA A 10 -11.01 -41.57 13.79
CA ALA A 10 -10.53 -42.91 14.17
C ALA A 10 -11.29 -43.59 15.33
N LEU A 11 -11.43 -44.93 15.29
CA LEU A 11 -11.76 -45.79 16.44
C LEU A 11 -11.55 -47.30 16.13
N GLY A 12 -11.25 -48.15 17.12
CA GLY A 12 -11.28 -49.62 16.95
C GLY A 12 -10.27 -50.46 17.76
N CYS A 13 -10.47 -50.59 19.08
CA CYS A 13 -9.68 -51.51 19.92
C CYS A 13 -10.18 -52.97 19.84
N ILE A 14 -9.28 -53.96 19.96
CA ILE A 14 -9.56 -55.30 20.54
C ILE A 14 -8.35 -55.75 21.35
N ASN A 15 -8.55 -56.53 22.43
CA ASN A 15 -7.58 -56.68 23.51
C ASN A 15 -7.29 -58.15 23.91
N ALA A 16 -6.09 -58.36 24.47
CA ALA A 16 -5.62 -59.47 25.32
C ALA A 16 -6.17 -60.90 25.12
N LYS A 17 -5.35 -61.79 24.53
CA LYS A 17 -5.35 -63.24 24.87
C LYS A 17 -4.05 -63.99 24.51
N LEU A 18 -2.93 -63.72 25.20
CA LEU A 18 -1.76 -64.65 25.22
C LEU A 18 -0.81 -64.46 26.44
N PHE A 19 -1.36 -64.25 27.63
CA PHE A 19 -0.56 -64.00 28.84
C PHE A 19 -0.19 -65.32 29.54
N VAL A 20 1.06 -65.78 29.35
CA VAL A 20 1.83 -66.66 30.29
C VAL A 20 3.27 -66.87 29.79
N LEU A 21 3.46 -67.06 28.48
CA LEU A 21 4.74 -67.55 27.92
C LEU A 21 5.92 -66.53 27.86
N ARG A 22 5.76 -65.30 28.34
CA ARG A 22 6.73 -64.20 28.09
C ARG A 22 7.72 -63.84 29.20
N LYS A 23 7.62 -64.35 30.44
CA LYS A 23 8.56 -63.97 31.52
C LYS A 23 9.99 -64.51 31.35
N ARG A 24 10.19 -65.79 30.98
CA ARG A 24 11.54 -66.38 30.85
C ARG A 24 12.34 -65.82 29.67
N VAL A 25 11.71 -65.64 28.50
CA VAL A 25 12.39 -65.13 27.30
C VAL A 25 12.88 -63.68 27.50
N VAL A 26 12.04 -62.81 28.06
CA VAL A 26 12.41 -61.39 28.29
C VAL A 26 13.56 -61.26 29.28
N LEU A 27 13.60 -62.05 30.35
CA LEU A 27 14.71 -62.04 31.32
C LEU A 27 16.03 -62.53 30.72
N SER A 28 16.00 -63.55 29.84
CA SER A 28 17.19 -63.98 29.09
C SER A 28 17.66 -62.93 28.07
N PHE A 29 16.72 -62.26 27.38
CA PHE A 29 17.07 -61.20 26.42
C PHE A 29 17.67 -59.97 27.11
N LEU A 30 17.13 -59.58 28.28
CA LEU A 30 17.68 -58.50 29.10
C LEU A 30 19.05 -58.85 29.69
N SER A 31 19.30 -60.09 30.10
CA SER A 31 20.64 -60.49 30.61
C SER A 31 21.69 -60.58 29.49
N PHE A 32 21.28 -60.98 28.28
CA PHE A 32 22.11 -60.95 27.08
C PHE A 32 22.50 -59.50 26.70
N LEU A 33 21.52 -58.59 26.62
CA LEU A 33 21.77 -57.16 26.42
C LEU A 33 22.70 -56.59 27.50
N ARG A 34 22.49 -56.94 28.78
CA ARG A 34 23.34 -56.47 29.89
C ARG A 34 24.80 -56.92 29.76
N ARG A 35 25.07 -58.08 29.15
CA ARG A 35 26.44 -58.54 28.82
C ARG A 35 27.06 -57.79 27.64
N ILE A 36 26.27 -57.39 26.64
CA ILE A 36 26.74 -56.56 25.52
C ILE A 36 27.18 -55.17 26.03
N PHE A 37 26.34 -54.51 26.84
CA PHE A 37 26.63 -53.16 27.33
C PHE A 37 27.78 -53.08 28.34
N THR A 38 28.19 -54.18 28.98
CA THR A 38 29.38 -54.20 29.85
C THR A 38 30.72 -54.20 29.11
N ASN A 39 30.75 -54.58 27.83
CA ASN A 39 32.01 -54.62 27.06
C ASN A 39 32.30 -53.26 26.42
N ARG A 40 33.12 -52.44 27.11
CA ARG A 40 33.43 -51.04 26.73
C ARG A 40 33.90 -50.87 25.27
N CYS A 41 34.60 -51.86 24.70
CA CYS A 41 35.03 -51.78 23.30
C CYS A 41 33.86 -51.83 22.32
N PHE A 42 32.83 -52.63 22.61
CA PHE A 42 31.68 -52.80 21.73
C PHE A 42 30.74 -51.59 21.78
N THR A 43 30.56 -50.99 22.96
CA THR A 43 29.81 -49.73 23.11
C THR A 43 30.53 -48.55 22.47
N MET A 44 31.88 -48.45 22.56
CA MET A 44 32.63 -47.43 21.81
C MET A 44 32.51 -47.63 20.29
N LEU A 45 32.71 -48.85 19.78
CA LEU A 45 32.58 -49.14 18.34
C LEU A 45 31.20 -48.78 17.78
N LEU A 46 30.12 -49.12 18.51
CA LEU A 46 28.75 -48.79 18.11
C LEU A 46 28.51 -47.26 18.12
N LEU A 47 29.02 -46.55 19.12
CA LEU A 47 28.89 -45.08 19.20
C LEU A 47 29.68 -44.37 18.09
N THR A 48 30.89 -44.85 17.75
CA THR A 48 31.66 -44.31 16.61
C THR A 48 31.01 -44.59 15.26
N TRP A 49 30.38 -45.76 15.08
CA TRP A 49 29.60 -46.06 13.89
C TRP A 49 28.38 -45.14 13.76
N LEU A 50 27.65 -44.92 14.85
CA LEU A 50 26.49 -44.02 14.86
C LEU A 50 26.89 -42.56 14.58
N SER A 51 28.01 -42.07 15.11
CA SER A 51 28.49 -40.72 14.80
C SER A 51 28.98 -40.56 13.36
N LEU A 52 29.61 -41.58 12.79
CA LEU A 52 30.02 -41.58 11.37
C LEU A 52 28.81 -41.56 10.43
N ILE A 53 27.75 -42.32 10.74
CA ILE A 53 26.50 -42.29 9.99
C ILE A 53 25.82 -40.91 10.11
N ALA A 54 25.75 -40.34 11.31
CA ALA A 54 25.20 -38.99 11.51
C ALA A 54 25.95 -37.91 10.69
N ALA A 55 27.29 -37.99 10.66
CA ALA A 55 28.12 -37.09 9.85
C ALA A 55 27.87 -37.24 8.34
N SER A 56 27.72 -38.46 7.83
CA SER A 56 27.41 -38.69 6.41
C SER A 56 26.02 -38.18 6.00
N CYS A 57 25.01 -38.29 6.87
CA CYS A 57 23.69 -37.68 6.63
C CYS A 57 23.77 -36.15 6.61
N GLN A 58 24.54 -35.54 7.52
CA GLN A 58 24.75 -34.09 7.53
C GLN A 58 25.50 -33.61 6.29
N ALA A 59 26.54 -34.32 5.83
CA ALA A 59 27.27 -33.99 4.61
C ALA A 59 26.35 -33.99 3.38
N SER A 60 25.53 -35.03 3.20
CA SER A 60 24.54 -35.13 2.12
C SER A 60 23.52 -33.99 2.15
N MET A 61 22.96 -33.68 3.32
CA MET A 61 22.04 -32.55 3.51
C MET A 61 22.66 -31.20 3.13
N ILE A 62 23.91 -30.95 3.53
CA ILE A 62 24.64 -29.71 3.24
C ILE A 62 24.95 -29.60 1.74
N GLN A 63 25.33 -30.70 1.09
CA GLN A 63 25.64 -30.73 -0.33
C GLN A 63 24.36 -30.53 -1.19
N GLN A 64 23.23 -31.10 -0.79
CA GLN A 64 21.95 -30.86 -1.45
C GLN A 64 21.46 -29.41 -1.27
N ARG A 65 21.67 -28.79 -0.10
CA ARG A 65 21.41 -27.35 0.12
C ARG A 65 22.24 -26.41 -0.76
N ARG A 66 23.41 -26.86 -1.27
CA ARG A 66 24.25 -26.09 -2.21
C ARG A 66 23.83 -26.22 -3.68
N GLN A 67 22.85 -27.06 -4.01
CA GLN A 67 22.38 -27.28 -5.39
C GLN A 67 20.94 -26.82 -5.64
N ILE A 68 20.26 -26.23 -4.65
CA ILE A 68 19.05 -25.44 -4.90
C ILE A 68 19.51 -24.17 -5.63
N PRO A 69 19.08 -23.91 -6.88
CA PRO A 69 19.32 -22.61 -7.51
C PRO A 69 18.69 -21.53 -6.63
N ALA A 70 19.30 -20.34 -6.54
CA ALA A 70 18.58 -19.20 -5.99
C ALA A 70 17.24 -19.06 -6.75
N PRO A 71 16.12 -18.73 -6.07
CA PRO A 71 14.87 -18.46 -6.77
C PRO A 71 15.14 -17.51 -7.93
N ALA A 72 14.70 -17.88 -9.13
CA ALA A 72 14.79 -16.98 -10.27
C ALA A 72 14.15 -15.65 -9.83
N PRO A 73 14.81 -14.48 -10.06
CA PRO A 73 14.28 -13.22 -9.58
C PRO A 73 12.85 -13.07 -10.10
N SER A 74 11.91 -12.88 -9.16
CA SER A 74 10.51 -12.68 -9.46
C SER A 74 10.39 -11.67 -10.62
N PRO A 75 9.56 -11.92 -11.65
CA PRO A 75 9.39 -10.97 -12.74
C PRO A 75 9.15 -9.59 -12.14
N GLN A 76 10.03 -8.63 -12.42
CA GLN A 76 9.95 -7.32 -11.78
C GLN A 76 8.59 -6.71 -12.12
N LEU A 77 7.73 -6.63 -11.12
CA LEU A 77 6.47 -5.90 -11.26
C LEU A 77 6.84 -4.44 -11.54
N ASN A 78 6.23 -3.86 -12.57
CA ASN A 78 6.38 -2.44 -12.86
C ASN A 78 5.54 -1.65 -11.85
N LYS A 79 6.05 -1.51 -10.62
CA LYS A 79 5.34 -0.94 -9.46
C LYS A 79 5.05 0.56 -9.64
N THR A 80 5.92 1.26 -10.34
CA THR A 80 5.91 2.71 -10.51
C THR A 80 4.65 3.17 -11.26
N GLY A 81 4.00 4.22 -10.75
CA GLY A 81 2.88 4.89 -11.41
C GLY A 81 2.81 6.36 -11.06
N LEU A 82 1.80 7.05 -11.58
CA LEU A 82 1.67 8.50 -11.45
C LEU A 82 0.41 8.88 -10.64
N ALA A 83 0.63 9.67 -9.58
CA ALA A 83 -0.41 10.49 -8.97
C ALA A 83 -0.57 11.74 -9.84
N TRP A 84 -1.37 11.62 -10.91
CA TRP A 84 -1.35 12.53 -12.05
C TRP A 84 -2.25 13.76 -11.84
N GLY A 85 -1.61 14.90 -11.58
CA GLY A 85 -2.23 16.22 -11.56
C GLY A 85 -1.69 17.16 -12.66
N GLY A 86 -1.01 16.62 -13.69
CA GLY A 86 -0.41 17.41 -14.77
C GLY A 86 -1.41 18.17 -15.64
N GLY A 87 -2.69 17.80 -15.60
CA GLY A 87 -3.77 18.50 -16.30
C GLY A 87 -3.64 18.39 -17.81
N ASP A 88 -3.28 19.50 -18.44
CA ASP A 88 -2.98 19.65 -19.87
C ASP A 88 -1.52 19.33 -20.25
N ALA A 89 -0.66 19.03 -19.27
CA ALA A 89 0.69 18.53 -19.54
C ALA A 89 0.66 17.20 -20.31
N ASP A 90 1.68 16.97 -21.12
CA ASP A 90 1.89 15.68 -21.78
C ASP A 90 2.18 14.59 -20.72
N ILE A 91 1.51 13.43 -20.78
CA ILE A 91 1.79 12.30 -19.88
C ILE A 91 2.88 11.38 -20.46
N THR A 92 3.14 11.43 -21.77
CA THR A 92 4.03 10.50 -22.49
C THR A 92 5.50 10.68 -22.12
N GLN A 93 5.89 11.89 -21.71
CA GLN A 93 7.20 12.18 -21.11
C GLN A 93 7.49 11.43 -19.79
N TYR A 94 6.53 10.69 -19.22
CA TYR A 94 6.73 9.77 -18.09
C TYR A 94 6.70 8.28 -18.49
N GLU A 95 6.52 7.96 -19.77
CA GLU A 95 6.40 6.57 -20.24
C GLU A 95 7.79 5.91 -20.35
N SER A 96 8.17 5.20 -19.30
CA SER A 96 9.38 4.39 -19.25
C SER A 96 9.06 2.91 -19.04
N SER A 97 10.07 2.04 -19.13
CA SER A 97 9.93 0.61 -18.78
C SER A 97 9.56 0.35 -17.31
N LYS A 98 9.57 1.36 -16.43
CA LYS A 98 9.16 1.26 -15.02
C LYS A 98 7.70 1.64 -14.77
N VAL A 99 7.16 2.61 -15.52
CA VAL A 99 5.84 3.20 -15.26
C VAL A 99 4.78 2.37 -15.96
N SER A 100 3.76 1.90 -15.23
CA SER A 100 2.72 1.02 -15.78
C SER A 100 1.28 1.50 -15.57
N TRP A 101 1.07 2.47 -14.68
CA TRP A 101 -0.26 2.89 -14.25
C TRP A 101 -0.29 4.36 -13.79
N TYR A 102 -1.49 4.94 -13.72
CA TYR A 102 -1.73 6.25 -13.14
C TYR A 102 -3.14 6.39 -12.59
N TYR A 103 -3.36 7.37 -11.72
CA TYR A 103 -4.69 7.79 -11.27
C TYR A 103 -4.74 9.31 -11.11
N THR A 104 -5.95 9.86 -10.96
CA THR A 104 -6.22 11.31 -11.01
C THR A 104 -7.26 11.76 -9.97
N TRP A 105 -7.31 11.10 -8.81
CA TRP A 105 -8.30 11.34 -7.74
C TRP A 105 -9.79 11.31 -8.17
N GLY A 106 -10.12 10.65 -9.28
CA GLY A 106 -11.46 10.67 -9.84
C GLY A 106 -11.73 9.55 -10.85
N PRO A 107 -12.92 9.52 -11.45
CA PRO A 107 -13.38 8.42 -12.31
C PRO A 107 -13.20 8.68 -13.82
N ASN A 108 -12.98 9.94 -14.22
CA ASN A 108 -13.26 10.40 -15.58
C ASN A 108 -12.18 11.31 -16.21
N ASN A 109 -11.03 11.48 -15.57
CA ASN A 109 -9.94 12.33 -16.09
C ASN A 109 -8.88 11.45 -16.81
N TRP A 110 -9.35 10.63 -17.74
CA TRP A 110 -8.53 9.71 -18.53
C TRP A 110 -7.64 10.52 -19.48
N VAL A 111 -6.31 10.38 -19.37
CA VAL A 111 -5.33 10.97 -20.30
C VAL A 111 -4.79 9.85 -21.20
N GLN A 112 -4.88 10.03 -22.51
CA GLN A 112 -4.38 9.05 -23.48
C GLN A 112 -2.86 9.18 -23.61
N GLY A 113 -2.13 8.31 -22.91
CA GLY A 113 -0.72 8.04 -23.19
C GLY A 113 -0.53 7.20 -24.46
N ILE A 114 0.71 7.06 -24.94
CA ILE A 114 1.04 6.26 -26.13
C ILE A 114 1.27 4.80 -25.74
N ASN A 115 1.78 4.53 -24.53
CA ASN A 115 2.22 3.19 -24.11
C ASN A 115 1.17 2.40 -23.28
N ASN A 116 -0.11 2.77 -23.37
CA ASN A 116 -1.23 2.09 -22.69
C ASN A 116 -1.06 1.98 -21.15
N LEU A 117 -0.58 3.04 -20.49
CA LEU A 117 -0.57 3.12 -19.03
C LEU A 117 -1.98 2.84 -18.47
N GLU A 118 -2.09 1.96 -17.46
CA GLU A 118 -3.37 1.64 -16.87
C GLU A 118 -3.93 2.84 -16.08
N TYR A 119 -5.06 3.37 -16.53
CA TYR A 119 -5.86 4.30 -15.72
C TYR A 119 -6.59 3.54 -14.62
N VAL A 120 -6.36 3.94 -13.37
CA VAL A 120 -7.03 3.41 -12.19
C VAL A 120 -7.99 4.48 -11.66
N PRO A 121 -9.30 4.43 -11.96
CA PRO A 121 -10.25 5.40 -11.45
C PRO A 121 -10.45 5.27 -9.93
N MET A 122 -10.83 6.37 -9.28
CA MET A 122 -10.99 6.47 -7.83
C MET A 122 -12.40 6.92 -7.44
N PHE A 123 -13.06 6.14 -6.57
CA PHE A 123 -14.20 6.62 -5.80
C PHE A 123 -13.67 7.44 -4.63
N TRP A 124 -13.30 8.70 -4.89
CA TRP A 124 -12.70 9.59 -3.90
C TRP A 124 -13.60 9.78 -2.67
N GLY A 125 -14.92 9.78 -2.87
CA GLY A 125 -15.91 9.82 -1.79
C GLY A 125 -17.24 10.45 -2.24
N PRO A 126 -18.10 10.86 -1.29
CA PRO A 126 -19.44 11.39 -1.60
C PRO A 126 -19.43 12.55 -2.61
N LYS A 127 -18.38 13.39 -2.57
CA LYS A 127 -18.18 14.54 -3.47
C LYS A 127 -18.07 14.16 -4.95
N ASN A 128 -17.71 12.93 -5.31
CA ASN A 128 -17.57 12.49 -6.71
C ASN A 128 -18.54 11.36 -7.11
N ALA A 129 -19.49 10.98 -6.26
CA ALA A 129 -20.29 9.77 -6.41
C ALA A 129 -21.16 9.72 -7.69
N ASP A 130 -21.81 10.82 -8.08
CA ASP A 130 -22.62 10.88 -9.31
C ASP A 130 -21.76 10.75 -10.57
N THR A 131 -20.59 11.40 -10.58
CA THR A 131 -19.60 11.26 -11.65
C THR A 131 -19.04 9.84 -11.69
N PHE A 132 -18.75 9.25 -10.53
CA PHE A 132 -18.24 7.88 -10.43
C PHE A 132 -19.25 6.88 -11.01
N ARG A 133 -20.53 6.95 -10.62
CA ARG A 133 -21.61 6.11 -11.20
C ARG A 133 -21.72 6.23 -12.72
N THR A 134 -21.45 7.43 -13.25
CA THR A 134 -21.54 7.72 -14.69
C THR A 134 -20.37 7.10 -15.47
N PHE A 135 -19.15 7.11 -14.91
CA PHE A 135 -17.93 6.71 -15.62
C PHE A 135 -17.32 5.37 -15.17
N VAL A 136 -17.76 4.80 -14.05
CA VAL A 136 -17.36 3.47 -13.54
C VAL A 136 -18.62 2.66 -13.23
N ASN A 137 -19.04 1.87 -14.20
CA ASN A 137 -20.19 0.96 -14.13
C ASN A 137 -19.94 -0.24 -15.07
N GLU A 138 -20.86 -1.20 -15.10
CA GLU A 138 -20.83 -2.39 -15.97
C GLU A 138 -20.32 -2.10 -17.40
N SER A 139 -20.94 -1.11 -18.06
CA SER A 139 -20.65 -0.81 -19.46
C SER A 139 -19.24 -0.24 -19.63
N THR A 140 -18.82 0.70 -18.77
CA THR A 140 -17.52 1.37 -18.90
C THR A 140 -16.36 0.51 -18.40
N VAL A 141 -16.58 -0.35 -17.40
CA VAL A 141 -15.61 -1.34 -16.94
C VAL A 141 -15.24 -2.29 -18.08
N VAL A 142 -16.26 -2.82 -18.78
CA VAL A 142 -16.04 -3.75 -19.89
C VAL A 142 -15.51 -3.02 -21.13
N SER A 143 -16.06 -1.85 -21.51
CA SER A 143 -15.63 -1.15 -22.74
C SER A 143 -14.21 -0.59 -22.65
N ASN A 144 -13.80 -0.12 -21.46
CA ASN A 144 -12.51 0.53 -21.27
C ASN A 144 -11.46 -0.41 -20.64
N GLY A 145 -11.84 -1.65 -20.30
CA GLY A 145 -10.94 -2.64 -19.71
C GLY A 145 -10.41 -2.27 -18.33
N ILE A 146 -11.25 -1.69 -17.45
CA ILE A 146 -10.88 -1.33 -16.07
C ILE A 146 -10.60 -2.63 -15.29
N LYS A 147 -9.38 -2.78 -14.75
CA LYS A 147 -9.00 -3.96 -13.94
C LYS A 147 -8.84 -3.62 -12.46
N HIS A 148 -8.58 -2.36 -12.13
CA HIS A 148 -8.37 -1.89 -10.76
C HIS A 148 -9.15 -0.59 -10.50
N VAL A 149 -9.63 -0.41 -9.26
CA VAL A 149 -10.34 0.80 -8.81
C VAL A 149 -9.89 1.14 -7.39
N LEU A 150 -9.64 2.42 -7.11
CA LEU A 150 -9.29 2.91 -5.76
C LEU A 150 -10.53 3.35 -4.97
N GLY A 151 -10.55 3.03 -3.68
CA GLY A 151 -11.59 3.47 -2.73
C GLY A 151 -11.43 4.91 -2.25
N MET A 152 -12.16 5.24 -1.17
CA MET A 152 -12.27 6.60 -0.61
C MET A 152 -10.92 7.20 -0.22
N ASN A 153 -10.73 8.49 -0.51
CA ASN A 153 -9.47 9.20 -0.29
C ASN A 153 -9.39 9.78 1.12
N GLU A 154 -8.54 9.21 1.97
CA GLU A 154 -8.32 9.61 3.37
C GLU A 154 -9.65 9.86 4.11
N PRO A 155 -10.54 8.85 4.19
CA PRO A 155 -11.89 9.02 4.74
C PRO A 155 -11.88 9.44 6.21
N GLU A 156 -10.82 9.13 6.96
CA GLU A 156 -10.65 9.61 8.33
C GLU A 156 -10.44 11.14 8.38
N GLN A 157 -9.85 11.75 7.33
CA GLN A 157 -9.42 13.15 7.34
C GLN A 157 -10.56 14.12 7.01
N VAL A 158 -10.73 15.13 7.89
CA VAL A 158 -11.85 16.07 7.84
C VAL A 158 -11.81 16.98 6.60
N GLY A 159 -10.62 17.30 6.09
CA GLY A 159 -10.46 18.04 4.82
C GLY A 159 -10.76 17.22 3.56
N GLN A 160 -10.77 15.89 3.67
CA GLN A 160 -10.74 14.95 2.55
C GLN A 160 -12.14 14.34 2.33
N SER A 161 -12.27 13.01 2.23
CA SER A 161 -13.59 12.38 2.02
C SER A 161 -14.47 12.39 3.28
N ASN A 162 -13.88 12.51 4.48
CA ASN A 162 -14.54 12.73 5.77
C ASN A 162 -15.77 11.84 6.05
N LEU A 163 -15.53 10.57 6.35
CA LEU A 163 -16.53 9.55 6.67
C LEU A 163 -16.16 8.82 7.97
N SER A 164 -17.16 8.40 8.76
CA SER A 164 -16.92 7.32 9.73
C SER A 164 -16.70 5.99 9.01
N ALA A 165 -16.09 5.03 9.69
CA ALA A 165 -15.98 3.65 9.20
C ALA A 165 -17.35 3.09 8.77
N THR A 166 -18.40 3.32 9.56
CA THR A 166 -19.77 2.86 9.29
C THR A 166 -20.40 3.53 8.07
N ASP A 167 -20.23 4.85 7.90
CA ASP A 167 -20.75 5.56 6.72
C ASP A 167 -20.05 5.07 5.45
N ALA A 168 -18.74 4.85 5.53
CA ALA A 168 -17.93 4.33 4.43
C ALA A 168 -18.40 2.95 3.92
N VAL A 169 -18.97 2.09 4.79
CA VAL A 169 -19.57 0.82 4.34
C VAL A 169 -20.70 1.05 3.35
N GLN A 170 -21.57 2.03 3.59
CA GLN A 170 -22.71 2.31 2.71
C GLN A 170 -22.24 2.74 1.31
N TRP A 171 -21.21 3.59 1.25
CA TRP A 171 -20.59 4.00 -0.02
C TRP A 171 -19.88 2.82 -0.70
N TRP A 172 -19.15 2.00 0.05
CA TRP A 172 -18.48 0.81 -0.49
C TRP A 172 -19.47 -0.18 -1.12
N GLN A 173 -20.52 -0.55 -0.39
CA GLN A 173 -21.54 -1.49 -0.88
C GLN A 173 -22.33 -0.94 -2.08
N THR A 174 -22.43 0.39 -2.23
CA THR A 174 -23.16 1.01 -3.35
C THR A 174 -22.29 1.19 -4.60
N TYR A 175 -21.01 1.54 -4.45
CA TYR A 175 -20.15 1.99 -5.56
C TYR A 175 -18.94 1.10 -5.85
N MET A 176 -18.43 0.36 -4.85
CA MET A 176 -17.19 -0.42 -4.96
C MET A 176 -17.48 -1.92 -5.10
N GLU A 177 -18.13 -2.53 -4.11
CA GLU A 177 -18.39 -3.98 -4.06
C GLU A 177 -19.07 -4.54 -5.33
N PRO A 178 -20.06 -3.86 -5.95
CA PRO A 178 -20.70 -4.35 -7.18
C PRO A 178 -19.76 -4.46 -8.39
N LEU A 179 -18.58 -3.83 -8.38
CA LEU A 179 -17.63 -3.90 -9.48
C LEU A 179 -16.87 -5.25 -9.51
N ARG A 180 -16.80 -5.98 -8.39
CA ARG A 180 -16.13 -7.30 -8.32
C ARG A 180 -16.70 -8.33 -9.30
N GLN A 181 -18.00 -8.24 -9.61
CA GLN A 181 -18.66 -9.18 -10.54
C GLN A 181 -18.10 -9.09 -11.97
N TYR A 182 -17.43 -7.99 -12.31
CA TYR A 182 -16.76 -7.76 -13.60
C TYR A 182 -15.25 -8.08 -13.55
N ASN A 183 -14.79 -8.82 -12.53
CA ASN A 183 -13.38 -9.14 -12.28
C ASN A 183 -12.48 -7.89 -12.10
N VAL A 184 -13.03 -6.86 -11.46
CA VAL A 184 -12.29 -5.66 -11.03
C VAL A 184 -11.70 -5.89 -9.64
N SER A 185 -10.40 -5.66 -9.48
CA SER A 185 -9.72 -5.65 -8.18
C SER A 185 -9.90 -4.30 -7.47
N LEU A 186 -10.31 -4.34 -6.20
CA LEU A 186 -10.64 -3.15 -5.44
C LEU A 186 -9.55 -2.79 -4.44
N GLY A 187 -9.08 -1.56 -4.48
CA GLY A 187 -8.25 -0.98 -3.42
C GLY A 187 -9.11 -0.59 -2.23
N SER A 188 -8.58 -0.79 -1.02
CA SER A 188 -9.18 -0.23 0.20
C SER A 188 -9.40 1.28 0.08
N PRO A 189 -10.15 1.90 1.01
CA PRO A 189 -9.97 3.32 1.26
C PRO A 189 -8.48 3.64 1.45
N ALA A 190 -8.01 4.71 0.81
CA ALA A 190 -6.62 5.12 0.78
C ALA A 190 -6.28 5.89 2.04
N MET A 191 -5.60 5.24 2.99
CA MET A 191 -5.44 5.76 4.35
C MET A 191 -4.20 6.63 4.48
N SER A 192 -4.29 7.74 5.23
CA SER A 192 -3.12 8.56 5.54
C SER A 192 -2.21 7.91 6.59
N ALA A 193 -1.01 8.45 6.76
CA ALA A 193 -0.04 8.00 7.77
C ALA A 193 -0.34 8.50 9.22
N ALA A 194 -1.56 8.95 9.51
CA ALA A 194 -1.92 9.44 10.84
C ALA A 194 -2.21 8.29 11.84
N THR A 195 -1.94 8.53 13.13
CA THR A 195 -2.05 7.51 14.20
C THR A 195 -3.43 6.83 14.28
N ARG A 196 -4.49 7.52 13.86
CA ARG A 196 -5.88 7.02 13.86
C ARG A 196 -6.26 6.20 12.63
N SER A 197 -5.50 6.30 11.55
CA SER A 197 -5.86 5.77 10.23
C SER A 197 -5.84 4.24 10.18
N LYS A 198 -4.87 3.61 10.86
CA LYS A 198 -4.84 2.15 11.01
C LYS A 198 -6.07 1.62 11.75
N GLN A 199 -6.48 2.27 12.84
CA GLN A 199 -7.67 1.88 13.59
C GLN A 199 -8.95 2.09 12.77
N TRP A 200 -9.09 3.24 12.08
CA TRP A 200 -10.23 3.50 11.19
C TRP A 200 -10.42 2.37 10.15
N LEU A 201 -9.32 1.83 9.59
CA LEU A 201 -9.41 0.76 8.60
C LEU A 201 -9.76 -0.61 9.21
N ILE A 202 -9.31 -0.88 10.44
CA ILE A 202 -9.76 -2.06 11.22
C ILE A 202 -11.26 -1.94 11.52
N ASP A 203 -11.71 -0.77 11.97
CA ASP A 203 -13.11 -0.48 12.27
C ASP A 203 -13.99 -0.59 11.01
N PHE A 204 -13.49 -0.14 9.85
CA PHE A 204 -14.16 -0.28 8.55
C PHE A 204 -14.30 -1.75 8.15
N ALA A 205 -13.23 -2.56 8.26
CA ALA A 205 -13.29 -3.99 7.95
C ALA A 205 -14.34 -4.72 8.82
N ALA A 206 -14.36 -4.45 10.12
CA ALA A 206 -15.35 -4.99 11.05
C ALA A 206 -16.78 -4.50 10.75
N ALA A 207 -16.96 -3.20 10.46
CA ALA A 207 -18.27 -2.64 10.11
C ALA A 207 -18.87 -3.23 8.82
N CYS A 208 -18.04 -3.81 7.95
CA CYS A 208 -18.49 -4.50 6.74
C CYS A 208 -18.92 -5.96 6.95
N GLU A 209 -18.60 -6.61 8.07
CA GLU A 209 -18.98 -8.02 8.31
C GLU A 209 -20.49 -8.30 8.15
N PRO A 210 -21.42 -7.45 8.68
CA PRO A 210 -22.86 -7.64 8.51
C PRO A 210 -23.36 -7.54 7.07
N HIS A 211 -22.52 -7.04 6.15
CA HIS A 211 -22.83 -6.82 4.74
C HIS A 211 -22.17 -7.86 3.81
N GLY A 212 -21.50 -8.88 4.35
CA GLY A 212 -20.74 -9.86 3.55
C GLY A 212 -19.29 -9.44 3.28
N GLY A 213 -18.78 -8.47 4.03
CA GLY A 213 -17.45 -7.89 3.85
C GLY A 213 -17.43 -6.72 2.85
N CYS A 214 -16.39 -5.90 2.96
CA CYS A 214 -16.00 -4.93 1.94
C CYS A 214 -14.73 -5.52 1.33
N ASN A 215 -14.88 -6.24 0.23
CA ASN A 215 -13.84 -7.13 -0.26
C ASN A 215 -12.85 -6.32 -1.11
N TYR A 216 -11.94 -5.62 -0.44
CA TYR A 216 -10.75 -5.03 -1.06
C TYR A 216 -9.68 -6.11 -1.27
N ASP A 217 -9.06 -6.12 -2.44
CA ASP A 217 -8.02 -7.07 -2.84
C ASP A 217 -6.61 -6.56 -2.50
N PHE A 218 -6.44 -5.23 -2.37
CA PHE A 218 -5.17 -4.60 -2.03
C PHE A 218 -5.36 -3.41 -1.07
N LEU A 219 -4.29 -3.07 -0.35
CA LEU A 219 -4.26 -2.04 0.69
C LEU A 219 -3.69 -0.73 0.12
N ALA A 220 -4.52 0.30 0.00
CA ALA A 220 -4.13 1.63 -0.46
C ALA A 220 -3.67 2.51 0.71
N LEU A 221 -2.46 3.09 0.61
CA LEU A 221 -1.82 3.88 1.68
C LEU A 221 -1.18 5.15 1.13
N HIS A 222 -1.12 6.20 1.96
CA HIS A 222 -0.36 7.43 1.70
C HIS A 222 0.75 7.63 2.73
N TRP A 223 1.91 8.16 2.32
CA TRP A 223 2.97 8.59 3.23
C TRP A 223 3.52 9.99 2.91
N TYR A 224 3.42 10.89 3.90
CA TYR A 224 4.10 12.18 3.87
C TYR A 224 4.96 12.34 5.11
N GLY A 225 6.28 12.33 4.93
CA GLY A 225 7.22 12.50 6.02
C GLY A 225 8.68 12.49 5.57
N VAL A 226 9.53 13.24 6.26
CA VAL A 226 10.93 13.52 5.89
C VAL A 226 11.95 12.47 6.36
N ASN A 227 11.50 11.31 6.85
CA ASN A 227 12.36 10.31 7.48
C ASN A 227 12.09 8.91 6.92
N THR A 228 13.12 8.32 6.30
CA THR A 228 13.05 7.02 5.61
C THR A 228 12.85 5.83 6.56
N THR A 229 13.36 5.88 7.80
CA THR A 229 13.10 4.82 8.79
C THR A 229 11.63 4.79 9.22
N LYS A 230 11.02 5.96 9.43
CA LYS A 230 9.58 6.04 9.73
C LYS A 230 8.72 5.57 8.56
N PHE A 231 9.14 5.88 7.32
CA PHE A 231 8.51 5.38 6.10
C PHE A 231 8.50 3.84 6.05
N THR A 232 9.64 3.17 6.23
CA THR A 232 9.70 1.70 6.17
C THR A 232 8.91 1.08 7.31
N THR A 233 9.10 1.54 8.54
CA THR A 233 8.40 1.02 9.73
C THR A 233 6.88 1.22 9.66
N TYR A 234 6.37 2.29 9.03
CA TYR A 234 4.93 2.44 8.80
C TYR A 234 4.39 1.39 7.83
N LEU A 235 5.08 1.15 6.70
CA LEU A 235 4.63 0.18 5.71
C LEU A 235 4.77 -1.27 6.22
N GLU A 236 5.82 -1.55 6.99
CA GLU A 236 6.03 -2.81 7.71
C GLU A 236 4.91 -3.06 8.76
N ASP A 237 4.52 -2.04 9.54
CA ASP A 237 3.41 -2.12 10.51
C ASP A 237 2.04 -2.31 9.85
N MET A 238 1.78 -1.61 8.73
CA MET A 238 0.56 -1.80 7.95
C MET A 238 0.50 -3.18 7.30
N HIS A 239 1.60 -3.68 6.71
CA HIS A 239 1.66 -5.04 6.16
C HIS A 239 1.48 -6.10 7.25
N ALA A 240 2.16 -5.97 8.41
CA ALA A 240 2.01 -6.89 9.53
C ALA A 240 0.59 -6.89 10.13
N THR A 241 -0.17 -5.80 9.97
CA THR A 241 -1.58 -5.70 10.38
C THR A 241 -2.54 -6.32 9.35
N PHE A 242 -2.18 -6.29 8.06
CA PHE A 242 -2.99 -6.81 6.95
C PHE A 242 -2.16 -7.74 6.03
N PRO A 243 -1.64 -8.88 6.52
CA PRO A 243 -0.62 -9.67 5.84
C PRO A 243 -1.09 -10.26 4.49
N ASP A 244 -2.37 -10.61 4.37
CA ASP A 244 -2.96 -11.16 3.15
C ASP A 244 -3.30 -10.09 2.09
N LYS A 245 -2.86 -8.83 2.27
CA LYS A 245 -3.16 -7.71 1.38
C LYS A 245 -1.87 -7.07 0.86
N PRO A 246 -1.58 -7.14 -0.45
CA PRO A 246 -0.47 -6.41 -1.03
C PRO A 246 -0.73 -4.90 -0.95
N ILE A 247 0.33 -4.12 -0.75
CA ILE A 247 0.27 -2.68 -0.59
C ILE A 247 0.41 -1.95 -1.93
N TRP A 248 -0.43 -0.94 -2.10
CA TRP A 248 -0.33 0.11 -3.11
C TRP A 248 -0.10 1.44 -2.38
N LEU A 249 1.11 1.97 -2.47
CA LEU A 249 1.44 3.28 -1.90
C LEU A 249 1.01 4.37 -2.90
N THR A 250 -0.28 4.72 -2.89
CA THR A 250 -0.89 5.60 -3.90
C THR A 250 -0.39 7.03 -3.85
N GLU A 251 0.11 7.48 -2.70
CA GLU A 251 0.80 8.77 -2.57
C GLU A 251 2.01 8.64 -1.66
N PHE A 252 3.16 9.15 -2.09
CA PHE A 252 4.24 9.49 -1.15
C PHE A 252 5.12 10.65 -1.62
N ALA A 253 5.63 11.44 -0.67
CA ALA A 253 6.56 12.53 -0.93
C ALA A 253 7.40 12.93 0.30
N CYS A 254 8.51 13.62 0.05
CA CYS A 254 9.40 14.20 1.07
C CYS A 254 8.81 15.54 1.55
N HIS A 255 7.76 15.47 2.38
CA HIS A 255 7.04 16.63 2.90
C HIS A 255 6.64 16.43 4.36
N ASN A 256 6.47 17.53 5.10
CA ASN A 256 6.06 17.51 6.50
C ASN A 256 4.80 18.37 6.68
N PHE A 257 3.67 17.75 7.04
CA PHE A 257 2.42 18.46 7.33
C PHE A 257 2.33 19.04 8.76
N GLN A 258 3.40 18.94 9.57
CA GLN A 258 3.42 19.58 10.89
C GLN A 258 3.77 21.07 10.74
N ASP A 259 2.95 21.95 11.33
CA ASP A 259 3.19 23.40 11.35
C ASP A 259 4.57 23.74 11.93
N GLY A 260 5.36 24.53 11.19
CA GLY A 260 6.75 24.86 11.56
C GLY A 260 7.73 23.67 11.49
N GLY A 261 7.28 22.49 11.07
CA GLY A 261 8.11 21.29 10.91
C GLY A 261 9.13 21.44 9.79
N LEU A 262 10.33 20.86 10.01
CA LEU A 262 11.39 20.83 9.00
C LEU A 262 10.89 20.15 7.72
N GLN A 263 11.16 20.81 6.59
CA GLN A 263 10.87 20.34 5.24
C GLN A 263 12.14 19.80 4.59
N CYS A 264 11.98 18.90 3.61
CA CYS A 264 13.07 18.46 2.76
C CYS A 264 13.59 19.63 1.90
N THR A 265 14.91 19.76 1.78
CA THR A 265 15.52 20.47 0.63
C THR A 265 15.41 19.59 -0.62
N TYR A 266 15.69 20.14 -1.81
CA TYR A 266 15.73 19.34 -3.04
C TYR A 266 16.76 18.18 -2.95
N ALA A 267 17.87 18.38 -2.23
CA ALA A 267 18.86 17.33 -1.98
C ALA A 267 18.31 16.20 -1.10
N ASP A 268 17.58 16.55 -0.04
CA ASP A 268 16.90 15.58 0.83
C ASP A 268 15.83 14.82 0.05
N THR A 269 15.06 15.50 -0.81
CA THR A 269 14.01 14.90 -1.63
C THR A 269 14.56 13.91 -2.66
N VAL A 270 15.63 14.27 -3.37
CA VAL A 270 16.36 13.36 -4.29
C VAL A 270 16.84 12.11 -3.55
N SER A 271 17.42 12.28 -2.36
CA SER A 271 17.93 11.20 -1.52
C SER A 271 16.81 10.31 -0.97
N PHE A 272 15.71 10.92 -0.49
CA PHE A 272 14.55 10.24 0.04
C PHE A 272 13.84 9.42 -1.04
N MET A 273 13.61 9.99 -2.24
CA MET A 273 13.04 9.29 -3.38
C MET A 273 13.90 8.07 -3.76
N ASN A 274 15.20 8.27 -3.97
CA ASN A 274 16.10 7.17 -4.34
C ASN A 274 16.13 6.05 -3.29
N THR A 275 16.17 6.41 -2.00
CA THR A 275 16.16 5.44 -0.89
C THR A 275 14.85 4.68 -0.79
N THR A 276 13.71 5.39 -0.91
CA THR A 276 12.38 4.77 -0.76
C THR A 276 12.00 3.92 -1.98
N GLN A 277 12.22 4.39 -3.22
CA GLN A 277 12.01 3.55 -4.41
C GLN A 277 12.86 2.28 -4.37
N ALA A 278 14.16 2.38 -4.06
CA ALA A 278 15.03 1.22 -3.99
C ALA A 278 14.58 0.20 -2.92
N TRP A 279 13.96 0.63 -1.83
CA TRP A 279 13.38 -0.26 -0.82
C TRP A 279 12.02 -0.83 -1.23
N LEU A 280 11.13 -0.01 -1.82
CA LEU A 280 9.83 -0.42 -2.34
C LEU A 280 9.95 -1.47 -3.44
N ASP A 281 10.94 -1.33 -4.32
CA ASP A 281 11.25 -2.30 -5.38
C ASP A 281 11.61 -3.69 -4.80
N GLN A 282 12.26 -3.73 -3.63
CA GLN A 282 12.67 -4.97 -2.95
C GLN A 282 11.55 -5.69 -2.19
N GLN A 283 10.46 -5.01 -1.80
CA GLN A 283 9.36 -5.63 -1.05
C GLN A 283 8.42 -6.38 -2.01
N ASP A 284 8.30 -7.71 -1.89
CA ASP A 284 7.37 -8.51 -2.72
C ASP A 284 5.90 -8.19 -2.44
N TRP A 285 5.56 -7.91 -1.18
CA TRP A 285 4.25 -7.44 -0.74
C TRP A 285 3.89 -6.00 -1.15
N VAL A 286 4.82 -5.20 -1.70
CA VAL A 286 4.49 -3.92 -2.35
C VAL A 286 4.29 -4.17 -3.84
N HIS A 287 3.04 -4.05 -4.31
CA HIS A 287 2.69 -4.25 -5.71
C HIS A 287 2.79 -2.97 -6.55
N ARG A 288 2.48 -1.80 -5.97
CA ARG A 288 2.51 -0.50 -6.68
C ARG A 288 2.89 0.66 -5.77
N TYR A 289 3.44 1.72 -6.35
CA TYR A 289 3.66 2.99 -5.68
C TYR A 289 3.58 4.18 -6.67
N ALA A 290 3.13 5.34 -6.19
CA ALA A 290 3.05 6.57 -6.98
C ALA A 290 3.54 7.78 -6.16
N TRP A 291 4.52 8.52 -6.70
CA TRP A 291 5.08 9.70 -6.04
C TRP A 291 4.15 10.91 -6.23
N PHE A 292 3.88 11.64 -5.15
CA PHE A 292 3.05 12.84 -5.22
C PHE A 292 3.87 14.03 -5.73
N GLY A 293 3.69 14.36 -7.01
CA GLY A 293 4.43 15.44 -7.65
C GLY A 293 4.29 15.54 -9.17
N ALA A 294 3.58 14.63 -9.84
CA ALA A 294 3.33 14.69 -11.29
C ALA A 294 2.27 15.75 -11.64
N MET A 295 2.56 17.02 -11.32
CA MET A 295 1.70 18.19 -11.51
C MET A 295 2.52 19.49 -11.53
N LYS A 296 2.04 20.50 -12.28
CA LYS A 296 2.75 21.78 -12.52
C LYS A 296 3.02 22.57 -11.24
N GLU A 297 2.06 22.57 -10.32
CA GLU A 297 2.10 23.28 -9.03
C GLU A 297 1.52 22.35 -7.94
N PRO A 298 2.36 21.55 -7.24
CA PRO A 298 1.87 20.63 -6.23
C PRO A 298 1.42 21.34 -4.95
N VAL A 299 0.38 20.80 -4.29
CA VAL A 299 -0.15 21.30 -3.00
C VAL A 299 0.71 20.94 -1.78
N ILE A 300 1.99 20.64 -2.01
CA ILE A 300 3.02 20.31 -1.02
C ILE A 300 4.30 21.10 -1.36
N ASN A 301 5.37 20.96 -0.57
CA ASN A 301 6.65 21.62 -0.87
C ASN A 301 7.14 21.30 -2.31
N SER A 302 7.31 22.33 -3.15
CA SER A 302 7.52 22.22 -4.60
C SER A 302 8.83 21.54 -5.02
N VAL A 303 9.77 21.32 -4.08
CA VAL A 303 10.92 20.43 -4.29
C VAL A 303 10.54 18.98 -4.65
N ASN A 304 9.28 18.59 -4.42
CA ASN A 304 8.74 17.26 -4.76
C ASN A 304 8.12 17.19 -6.17
N ALA A 305 8.01 18.31 -6.89
CA ALA A 305 7.43 18.34 -8.23
C ALA A 305 8.27 17.51 -9.22
N LEU A 306 7.62 16.77 -10.11
CA LEU A 306 8.24 15.97 -11.16
C LEU A 306 8.25 16.66 -12.53
N MET A 307 7.61 17.83 -12.64
CA MET A 307 7.62 18.73 -13.80
C MET A 307 7.91 20.16 -13.34
N ASP A 308 8.18 21.05 -14.27
CA ASP A 308 8.20 22.50 -14.04
C ASP A 308 6.79 23.13 -14.22
N PRO A 309 6.59 24.43 -13.91
CA PRO A 309 5.31 25.10 -14.08
C PRO A 309 4.82 25.21 -15.54
N SER A 310 5.68 24.98 -16.54
CA SER A 310 5.25 24.87 -17.95
C SER A 310 4.65 23.50 -18.27
N GLY A 311 4.93 22.49 -17.45
CA GLY A 311 4.50 21.10 -17.61
C GLY A 311 5.55 20.19 -18.23
N VAL A 312 6.82 20.59 -18.27
CA VAL A 312 7.92 19.76 -18.80
C VAL A 312 8.57 18.96 -17.68
N ILE A 313 8.83 17.66 -17.93
CA ILE A 313 9.44 16.76 -16.96
C ILE A 313 10.82 17.26 -16.51
N ASN A 314 10.98 17.38 -15.19
CA ASN A 314 12.20 17.89 -14.57
C ASN A 314 13.14 16.72 -14.17
N ASP A 315 14.31 17.04 -13.64
CA ASP A 315 15.33 16.01 -13.34
C ASP A 315 14.94 15.06 -12.19
N LEU A 316 14.07 15.49 -11.26
CA LEU A 316 13.47 14.60 -10.26
C LEU A 316 12.44 13.66 -10.92
N GLY A 317 11.67 14.16 -11.91
CA GLY A 317 10.79 13.33 -12.73
C GLY A 317 11.54 12.26 -13.53
N LYS A 318 12.63 12.64 -14.20
CA LYS A 318 13.50 11.70 -14.95
C LYS A 318 14.15 10.66 -14.03
N GLN A 319 14.57 11.07 -12.82
CA GLN A 319 15.04 10.14 -11.79
C GLN A 319 13.94 9.15 -11.41
N TYR A 320 12.73 9.64 -11.12
CA TYR A 320 11.59 8.85 -10.67
C TYR A 320 11.24 7.71 -11.65
N ILE A 321 11.18 8.02 -12.95
CA ILE A 321 10.89 7.05 -14.02
C ILE A 321 12.10 6.20 -14.42
N GLY A 322 13.30 6.52 -13.92
CA GLY A 322 14.53 5.76 -14.14
C GLY A 322 15.33 6.12 -15.39
N GLU A 323 15.05 7.25 -16.05
CA GLU A 323 15.83 7.74 -17.19
C GLU A 323 17.19 8.33 -16.79
N MET A 324 17.33 8.77 -15.54
CA MET A 324 18.62 9.16 -14.95
C MET A 324 18.83 8.56 -13.57
N ALA A 325 20.10 8.35 -13.21
CA ALA A 325 20.47 8.09 -11.83
C ALA A 325 20.26 9.35 -10.98
N ALA A 326 20.10 9.17 -9.66
CA ALA A 326 20.01 10.29 -8.73
C ALA A 326 21.25 11.22 -8.88
N PRO A 327 21.06 12.54 -9.07
CA PRO A 327 22.15 13.45 -9.38
C PRO A 327 23.12 13.59 -8.20
N THR A 328 24.43 13.57 -8.48
CA THR A 328 25.48 13.60 -7.46
C THR A 328 25.64 14.95 -6.76
N ASN A 329 25.18 16.03 -7.39
CA ASN A 329 25.03 17.37 -6.80
C ASN A 329 23.61 17.88 -7.12
N PRO A 330 22.59 17.53 -6.32
CA PRO A 330 21.20 17.89 -6.59
C PRO A 330 20.96 19.39 -6.39
N ILE A 331 20.93 20.15 -7.49
CA ILE A 331 20.47 21.55 -7.54
C ILE A 331 19.04 21.57 -8.06
N GLN A 332 18.14 22.29 -7.39
CA GLN A 332 16.76 22.42 -7.85
C GLN A 332 16.71 23.16 -9.20
N PRO A 333 15.96 22.65 -10.20
CA PRO A 333 15.67 23.40 -11.43
C PRO A 333 15.09 24.78 -11.11
N THR A 334 15.62 25.83 -11.72
CA THR A 334 15.14 27.20 -11.48
C THR A 334 13.68 27.34 -11.90
N PRO A 335 12.75 27.73 -10.98
CA PRO A 335 11.37 27.93 -11.36
C PRO A 335 11.26 29.06 -12.38
N SER A 336 10.51 28.82 -13.46
CA SER A 336 10.17 29.85 -14.45
C SER A 336 9.40 30.97 -13.76
N VAL A 337 9.95 32.19 -13.75
CA VAL A 337 9.36 33.34 -13.04
C VAL A 337 8.12 33.86 -13.80
N GLY A 338 7.02 33.14 -13.69
CA GLY A 338 5.70 33.61 -14.07
C GLY A 338 5.23 34.69 -13.09
N THR A 339 4.88 35.87 -13.60
CA THR A 339 4.33 36.94 -12.76
C THR A 339 2.99 36.50 -12.16
N VAL A 340 2.92 36.46 -10.83
CA VAL A 340 1.71 36.07 -10.08
C VAL A 340 0.55 37.02 -10.43
N LYS A 341 -0.37 36.55 -11.29
CA LYS A 341 -1.70 37.13 -11.42
C LYS A 341 -2.56 36.58 -10.29
N VAL A 342 -2.97 37.45 -9.37
CA VAL A 342 -3.97 37.11 -8.35
C VAL A 342 -5.27 36.75 -9.08
N ASN A 343 -5.60 35.46 -9.13
CA ASN A 343 -6.78 34.97 -9.81
C ASN A 343 -8.02 35.19 -8.93
N VAL A 344 -8.62 36.38 -9.04
CA VAL A 344 -9.86 36.73 -8.32
C VAL A 344 -11.01 35.92 -8.92
N GLY A 345 -11.33 34.78 -8.31
CA GLY A 345 -12.32 33.83 -8.81
C GLY A 345 -13.67 34.51 -9.12
N SER A 346 -14.25 34.15 -10.27
CA SER A 346 -15.46 34.79 -10.77
C SER A 346 -16.68 34.46 -9.91
N PHE A 347 -17.04 35.37 -9.00
CA PHE A 347 -18.31 35.30 -8.28
C PHE A 347 -19.49 35.41 -9.26
N SER A 348 -20.32 34.39 -9.30
CA SER A 348 -21.58 34.41 -10.05
C SER A 348 -22.54 35.42 -9.43
N SER A 349 -23.08 36.32 -10.26
CA SER A 349 -23.89 37.45 -9.81
C SER A 349 -25.28 37.00 -9.32
N VAL A 350 -25.55 37.19 -8.03
CA VAL A 350 -26.93 37.15 -7.50
C VAL A 350 -27.62 38.49 -7.83
N PRO A 351 -28.89 38.51 -8.29
CA PRO A 351 -29.58 39.75 -8.65
C PRO A 351 -29.77 40.71 -7.47
N ALA A 352 -29.54 42.00 -7.70
CA ALA A 352 -29.70 43.04 -6.68
C ALA A 352 -31.14 43.55 -6.59
N THR A 353 -31.79 43.35 -5.45
CA THR A 353 -33.06 44.02 -5.06
C THR A 353 -33.08 44.33 -3.56
N ALA A 354 -33.84 45.35 -3.17
CA ALA A 354 -34.07 45.84 -1.80
C ALA A 354 -32.89 46.58 -1.11
N VAL A 355 -32.83 47.90 -1.36
CA VAL A 355 -32.15 48.88 -0.49
C VAL A 355 -33.03 49.18 0.73
N SER A 356 -32.45 49.25 1.94
CA SER A 356 -32.88 50.19 2.98
C SER A 356 -31.89 50.39 4.13
N LEU A 357 -31.74 51.66 4.48
CA LEU A 357 -31.12 52.31 5.65
C LEU A 357 -30.79 51.48 6.91
N PHE A 358 -29.65 51.80 7.53
CA PHE A 358 -29.64 52.50 8.83
C PHE A 358 -28.38 53.37 8.99
N VAL A 359 -28.40 54.33 9.93
CA VAL A 359 -27.42 55.42 10.08
C VAL A 359 -26.98 55.60 11.54
N GLY A 360 -25.70 55.92 11.75
CA GLY A 360 -25.12 56.30 13.04
C GLY A 360 -24.48 55.14 13.82
N LEU A 361 -23.58 55.38 14.77
CA LEU A 361 -23.01 56.65 15.25
C LEU A 361 -21.56 56.44 15.69
N LEU A 362 -20.67 57.44 15.57
CA LEU A 362 -19.24 57.28 15.86
C LEU A 362 -18.68 58.40 16.77
N THR A 363 -19.02 58.30 18.05
CA THR A 363 -18.45 59.03 19.20
C THR A 363 -18.60 58.10 20.42
N GLY A 364 -17.61 57.82 21.27
CA GLY A 364 -16.29 58.41 21.46
C GLY A 364 -16.17 58.96 22.89
N VAL A 365 -15.28 58.38 23.71
CA VAL A 365 -14.83 58.87 25.04
C VAL A 365 -13.51 58.17 25.38
N ALA A 366 -12.62 58.84 26.12
CA ALA A 366 -11.39 58.27 26.67
C ALA A 366 -11.11 58.86 28.07
N LEU A 367 -10.29 58.17 28.88
CA LEU A 367 -10.03 58.43 30.31
C LEU A 367 -11.30 58.19 31.18
N ILE A 368 -11.27 57.95 32.50
CA ILE A 368 -10.26 58.05 33.58
C ILE A 368 -10.71 57.03 34.68
N LEU A 369 -9.91 56.40 35.58
CA LEU A 369 -8.48 56.30 35.93
C LEU A 369 -8.28 54.95 36.69
N ALA A 370 -7.14 54.80 37.40
CA ALA A 370 -6.75 53.76 38.38
C ALA A 370 -6.22 52.42 37.82
#